data_AF-A0A960W947-F1
#
_entry.id   AF-A0A960W947-F1
#
_cell.length_a   1.000
_cell.length_b   1.000
_cell.length_c   1.000
_cell.angle_alpha   90.00
_cell.angle_beta   90.00
_cell.angle_gamma   90.00
#
_symmetry.space_group_name_H-M   'P 1'
#
loop_
_entity.id
_entity.type
_entity.pdbx_description
1 polymer ?
#
loop_
_entity_poly.entity_id
_entity_poly.type
_entity_poly.pdbx_seq_one_letter_code
_entity_poly.pdbx_strand_id
1 'polypeptide(L)'
;MKEFIRTWCSRHKHPANAVLHAVGIPATFIGVALFFFKPVIVGVCWIVFGYALQIIGHKIEGSEIGELMLFKHIYTKLLSSRR
;
A
#
# COMPACT_ATOMS: atom_id res chain seq x y z
N MET A 1 8.80 -16.88 -3.30
CA MET A 1 7.41 -16.69 -3.80
C MET A 1 6.34 -17.13 -2.80
N LYS A 2 6.35 -18.38 -2.31
CA LYS A 2 5.31 -18.92 -1.42
C LYS A 2 5.09 -18.11 -0.13
N GLU A 3 6.17 -17.68 0.54
CA GLU A 3 6.08 -16.88 1.77
C GLU A 3 5.48 -15.48 1.56
N PHE A 4 5.79 -14.83 0.44
CA PHE A 4 5.21 -13.54 0.09
C PHE A 4 3.69 -13.66 -0.08
N ILE A 5 3.25 -14.65 -0.87
CA ILE A 5 1.82 -14.91 -1.08
C ILE A 5 1.14 -15.30 0.23
N ARG A 6 1.76 -16.14 1.05
CA ARG A 6 1.21 -16.54 2.36
C ARG A 6 1.04 -15.34 3.29
N THR A 7 2.03 -14.45 3.34
CA THR A 7 1.99 -13.22 4.14
C THR A 7 0.99 -12.21 3.59
N TRP A 8 0.83 -12.17 2.27
CA TRP A 8 -0.17 -11.32 1.64
C TRP A 8 -1.59 -11.82 1.94
N CYS A 9 -1.85 -13.12 1.75
CA CYS A 9 -3.14 -13.74 2.06
C CYS A 9 -3.49 -13.68 3.57
N SER A 10 -2.50 -13.74 4.46
CA SER A 10 -2.77 -13.64 5.90
C SER A 10 -3.24 -12.25 6.33
N ARG A 11 -2.96 -11.22 5.52
CA ARG A 11 -3.27 -9.80 5.78
C ARG A 11 -4.42 -9.24 4.96
N HIS A 12 -4.88 -9.99 3.96
CA HIS A 12 -5.99 -9.62 3.07
C HIS A 12 -7.03 -10.74 3.10
N LYS A 13 -7.59 -10.99 4.28
CA LYS A 13 -8.61 -12.03 4.48
C LYS A 13 -9.95 -11.60 3.87
N HIS A 14 -10.20 -10.29 3.79
CA HIS A 14 -11.43 -9.77 3.21
C HIS A 14 -11.30 -9.64 1.68
N PRO A 15 -12.18 -10.26 0.88
CA PRO A 15 -12.06 -10.27 -0.57
C PRO A 15 -12.09 -8.85 -1.17
N ALA A 16 -12.85 -7.93 -0.59
CA ALA A 16 -12.84 -6.53 -1.04
C ALA A 16 -11.46 -5.86 -0.84
N ASN A 17 -10.77 -6.14 0.26
CA ASN A 17 -9.43 -5.59 0.50
C ASN A 17 -8.42 -6.15 -0.50
N ALA A 18 -8.50 -7.46 -0.76
CA ALA A 18 -7.67 -8.14 -1.76
C ALA A 18 -7.85 -7.56 -3.16
N VAL A 19 -9.10 -7.37 -3.62
CA VAL A 19 -9.42 -6.81 -4.94
C VAL A 19 -8.97 -5.36 -5.05
N LEU A 20 -9.26 -4.54 -4.02
CA LEU A 20 -8.86 -3.13 -4.01
C LEU A 20 -7.34 -2.96 -4.06
N HIS A 21 -6.57 -3.84 -3.40
CA HIS A 21 -5.12 -3.86 -3.52
C HIS A 21 -4.64 -4.36 -4.89
N ALA A 22 -5.27 -5.39 -5.44
CA ALA A 22 -4.93 -5.93 -6.75
C ALA A 22 -5.09 -4.89 -7.86
N VAL A 23 -6.00 -3.92 -7.71
CA VAL A 23 -6.18 -2.78 -8.63
C VAL A 23 -5.31 -1.58 -8.21
N GLY A 24 -5.31 -1.25 -6.92
CA GLY A 24 -4.66 -0.06 -6.38
C GLY A 24 -3.14 -0.07 -6.55
N ILE A 25 -2.48 -1.22 -6.35
CA ILE A 25 -1.03 -1.34 -6.49
C ILE A 25 -0.59 -1.08 -7.94
N PRO A 26 -1.12 -1.77 -8.97
CA PRO A 26 -0.80 -1.45 -10.36
C PRO A 26 -1.12 0.00 -10.73
N ALA A 27 -2.25 0.54 -10.28
CA ALA A 27 -2.62 1.93 -10.55
C ALA A 27 -1.58 2.93 -10.01
N THR A 28 -1.07 2.71 -8.79
CA THR A 28 0.00 3.52 -8.22
C THR A 28 1.29 3.44 -9.04
N PHE A 29 1.72 2.22 -9.44
CA PHE A 29 2.92 2.06 -10.28
C PHE A 29 2.78 2.70 -11.67
N ILE A 30 1.61 2.58 -12.30
CA ILE A 30 1.28 3.27 -13.55
C ILE A 30 1.38 4.78 -13.33
N GLY A 31 0.82 5.29 -12.24
CA GLY A 31 0.91 6.71 -11.91
C GLY A 31 2.33 7.22 -11.75
N VAL A 32 3.22 6.44 -11.11
CA VAL A 32 4.65 6.77 -11.01
C VAL A 32 5.30 6.83 -12.39
N ALA A 33 5.01 5.88 -13.29
CA ALA A 33 5.53 5.95 -14.66
C ALA A 33 4.99 7.19 -15.39
N LEU A 34 3.68 7.44 -15.32
CA LEU A 34 3.05 8.60 -15.97
C LEU A 34 3.57 9.94 -15.44
N PHE A 35 3.97 10.01 -14.16
CA PHE A 35 4.58 11.21 -13.58
C PHE A 35 5.82 11.67 -14.34
N PHE A 36 6.63 10.73 -14.88
CA PHE A 36 7.85 11.05 -15.63
C PHE A 36 7.63 11.25 -17.13
N PHE A 37 6.57 10.65 -17.72
CA PHE A 37 6.37 10.61 -19.18
C PHE A 37 5.16 11.40 -19.68
N LYS A 38 4.32 11.92 -18.79
CA LYS A 38 3.08 12.65 -19.08
C LYS A 38 2.99 13.90 -18.20
N PRO A 39 1.99 14.79 -18.41
CA PRO A 39 1.79 15.91 -17.51
C PRO A 39 1.72 15.44 -16.06
N VAL A 40 2.49 16.07 -15.18
CA VAL A 40 2.67 15.70 -13.77
C VAL A 40 1.33 15.40 -13.09
N ILE A 41 0.31 16.20 -13.36
CA ILE A 41 -1.03 16.04 -12.79
C ILE A 41 -1.64 14.67 -13.08
N VAL A 42 -1.42 14.10 -14.28
CA VAL A 42 -1.93 12.78 -14.65
C VAL A 42 -1.29 11.70 -13.79
N GLY A 43 0.03 11.75 -13.62
CA GLY A 43 0.75 10.81 -12.76
C GLY A 43 0.30 10.92 -11.30
N VAL A 44 0.20 12.14 -10.78
CA VAL A 44 -0.29 12.41 -9.42
C VAL A 44 -1.70 11.88 -9.21
N CYS A 45 -2.63 12.10 -10.16
CA CYS A 45 -3.99 11.59 -10.07
C CYS A 45 -4.03 10.06 -9.96
N TRP A 46 -3.23 9.35 -10.77
CA TRP A 46 -3.16 7.89 -10.72
C TRP A 46 -2.53 7.37 -9.41
N ILE A 47 -1.50 8.04 -8.90
CA ILE A 47 -0.88 7.70 -7.60
C ILE A 47 -1.91 7.86 -6.48
N VAL A 48 -2.58 9.01 -6.41
CA VAL A 48 -3.60 9.30 -5.38
C VAL A 48 -4.77 8.31 -5.48
N PHE A 49 -5.25 8.05 -6.69
CA PHE A 49 -6.33 7.09 -6.93
C PHE A 49 -5.94 5.67 -6.47
N GLY A 50 -4.78 5.16 -6.92
CA GLY A 50 -4.31 3.83 -6.55
C GLY A 50 -4.09 3.69 -5.04
N TYR A 51 -3.55 4.72 -4.39
CA TYR A 51 -3.34 4.73 -2.94
C TYR A 51 -4.67 4.81 -2.17
N ALA A 52 -5.63 5.60 -2.63
CA ALA A 52 -6.95 5.68 -2.02
C ALA A 52 -7.66 4.32 -2.00
N LEU A 53 -7.58 3.54 -3.08
CA LEU A 53 -8.14 2.18 -3.12
C LEU A 53 -7.51 1.26 -2.07
N GLN A 54 -6.20 1.32 -1.88
CA GLN A 54 -5.49 0.53 -0.87
C GLN A 54 -5.92 0.91 0.56
N ILE A 55 -6.04 2.21 0.86
CA ILE A 55 -6.55 2.69 2.16
C ILE A 55 -7.98 2.21 2.40
N ILE A 56 -8.85 2.31 1.39
CA ILE A 56 -10.25 1.87 1.50
C ILE A 56 -10.30 0.37 1.79
N GLY A 57 -9.47 -0.44 1.12
CA GLY A 57 -9.36 -1.87 1.39
C GLY A 57 -9.00 -2.17 2.84
N HIS A 58 -7.97 -1.52 3.36
CA HIS A 58 -7.56 -1.66 4.76
C HIS A 58 -8.65 -1.23 5.74
N LYS A 59 -9.36 -0.13 5.42
CA LYS A 59 -10.47 0.37 6.24
C LYS A 59 -11.65 -0.60 6.28
N ILE A 60 -11.98 -1.25 5.15
CA ILE A 60 -13.02 -2.28 5.08
C ILE A 60 -12.64 -3.50 5.91
N GLU A 61 -11.39 -3.95 5.85
CA GLU A 61 -10.91 -5.09 6.63
C GLU A 61 -10.65 -4.76 8.11
N GLY A 62 -10.59 -3.47 8.48
CA GLY A 62 -10.21 -3.03 9.82
C GLY A 62 -8.73 -3.31 10.15
N SER A 63 -7.89 -3.44 9.12
CA SER A 63 -6.46 -3.75 9.25
C SER A 63 -5.60 -2.48 9.14
N GLU A 64 -4.40 -2.52 9.73
CA GLU A 64 -3.47 -1.40 9.61
C GLU A 64 -2.81 -1.32 8.23
N ILE A 65 -2.68 -0.10 7.74
CA ILE A 65 -1.99 0.23 6.50
C ILE A 65 -0.49 -0.10 6.63
N GLY A 66 0.11 -0.68 5.59
CA GLY A 66 1.49 -1.15 5.60
C GLY A 66 2.52 -0.09 5.99
N GLU A 67 2.35 1.15 5.52
CA GLU A 67 3.24 2.29 5.77
C GLU A 67 3.25 2.66 7.25
N LEU A 68 2.10 2.61 7.92
CA LEU A 68 2.00 2.87 9.35
C LEU A 68 2.69 1.78 10.15
N MET A 69 2.57 0.51 9.74
CA MET A 69 3.29 -0.58 10.38
C MET A 69 4.80 -0.48 10.19
N LEU A 70 5.25 -0.11 8.99
CA LEU A 70 6.67 0.11 8.71
C LEU A 70 7.21 1.28 9.54
N PHE A 71 6.47 2.39 9.62
CA PHE A 71 6.84 3.54 10.43
C PHE A 71 6.94 3.17 11.91
N LYS A 72 5.95 2.46 12.47
CA LYS A 72 6.01 1.95 13.85
C LYS A 72 7.22 1.04 14.06
N HIS A 73 7.49 0.13 13.13
CA HIS A 73 8.63 -0.78 13.21
C HIS A 73 9.97 -0.03 13.25
N ILE A 74 10.16 0.94 12.34
CA ILE A 74 11.36 1.78 12.29
C ILE A 74 11.47 2.62 13.57
N TYR A 75 10.37 3.25 14.00
CA TYR A 75 10.33 4.10 15.19
C TYR A 75 10.70 3.31 16.46
N THR A 76 10.11 2.13 16.67
CA THR A 76 10.44 1.26 17.80
C THR A 76 11.91 0.82 17.76
N LYS A 77 12.44 0.48 16.58
CA LYS A 77 13.84 0.08 16.42
C LYS A 77 14.82 1.22 16.72
N LEU A 78 14.49 2.45 16.30
CA LEU A 78 15.28 3.64 16.60
C LEU A 78 15.31 3.92 18.11
N LEU A 79 14.17 3.78 18.79
CA LEU A 79 14.11 3.93 20.25
C LEU A 79 14.87 2.85 21.00
N SER A 80 14.82 1.59 20.56
CA SER A 80 15.56 0.49 21.19
C SER A 80 17.07 0.57 20.95
N SER A 81 17.51 1.16 19.83
CA SER A 81 18.93 1.39 19.53
C SER A 81 19.54 2.54 20.33
N ARG A 82 18.72 3.34 21.04
CA ARG A 82 19.13 4.51 21.81
C ARG A 82 19.21 4.24 23.33
N ARG A 83 18.87 3.02 23.77
CA ARG A 83 19.10 2.50 25.12
C ARG A 83 20.30 1.56 25.09
#